data_AF-I6B3U8-F1
#
_entry.id   AF-I6B3U8-F1
#
_cell.length_a   1.000
_cell.length_b   1.000
_cell.length_c   1.000
_cell.angle_alpha   90.00
_cell.angle_beta   90.00
_cell.angle_gamma   90.00
#
_symmetry.space_group_name_H-M   'P 1'
#
loop_
_entity.id
_entity.type
_entity.pdbx_description
1 polymer ?
#
loop_
_entity_poly.entity_id
_entity_poly.type
_entity_poly.pdbx_seq_one_letter_code
_entity_poly.pdbx_strand_id
1 'polypeptide(L)'
;MDLSAVRGQVMAYLETLRVPGAPYGCYRYRPGATTEQDLYATTDVAILRTVMGEDLRTSLTPEQRQQWIGHINSFAREDGVYGPGGHSDHHRNGMVIGALGPLGGRQKFPVRFYRDFDTPETAAAWLEKIDWSRQWPASHLFWGGMHCHSLSRHCTAAWREAVFCWLDTHLDPQTGWWRRGVDHADRDQPLGGGAHIWPIYQHHGRRFPYPERVIDSILAMQRRDGSWLRFGHYLDLDALYGLAWMGSLAPGYRSSDVAEAVRLHGDLALRDHAAFMKRGPDTHSLLAMAGGLGLLQQLMPGRFYDDSGVRWTDIFSDIRFYDTASVECG
;
A
#
# COMPACT_ATOMS: atom_id res chain seq x y z
N MET A 1 -10.50 0.16 21.08
CA MET A 1 -10.69 -1.01 20.20
C MET A 1 -9.47 -1.87 20.38
N ASP A 2 -9.69 -3.06 20.92
CA ASP A 2 -8.64 -4.07 20.99
C ASP A 2 -8.48 -4.72 19.60
N LEU A 3 -7.34 -4.45 18.99
CA LEU A 3 -6.93 -4.98 17.70
C LEU A 3 -6.58 -6.46 17.78
N SER A 4 -6.30 -7.03 18.96
CA SER A 4 -6.12 -8.47 19.11
C SER A 4 -7.43 -9.23 18.79
N ALA A 5 -8.56 -8.71 19.27
CA ALA A 5 -9.89 -9.20 18.93
C ALA A 5 -10.24 -8.98 17.45
N VAL A 6 -9.89 -7.81 16.88
CA VAL A 6 -10.09 -7.52 15.45
C VAL A 6 -9.27 -8.50 14.59
N ARG A 7 -8.01 -8.77 14.94
CA ARG A 7 -7.17 -9.77 14.26
C ARG A 7 -7.85 -11.12 14.25
N GLY A 8 -8.36 -11.58 15.40
CA GLY A 8 -9.08 -12.85 15.51
C GLY A 8 -10.30 -12.91 14.57
N GLN A 9 -11.08 -11.82 14.51
CA GLN A 9 -12.22 -11.72 13.61
C GLN A 9 -11.82 -11.74 12.12
N VAL A 10 -10.79 -10.97 11.74
CA VAL A 10 -10.28 -10.93 10.36
C VAL A 10 -9.73 -12.30 9.96
N MET A 11 -8.94 -12.95 10.80
CA MET A 11 -8.39 -14.28 10.52
C MET A 11 -9.49 -15.32 10.34
N ALA A 12 -10.51 -15.32 11.20
CA ALA A 12 -11.66 -16.20 11.05
C ALA A 12 -12.41 -15.95 9.73
N TYR A 13 -12.54 -14.68 9.30
CA TYR A 13 -13.14 -14.35 8.03
C TYR A 13 -12.29 -14.82 6.83
N LEU A 14 -10.97 -14.63 6.88
CA LEU A 14 -10.04 -15.08 5.83
C LEU A 14 -10.09 -16.60 5.62
N GLU A 15 -10.30 -17.38 6.69
CA GLU A 15 -10.49 -18.82 6.56
C GLU A 15 -11.75 -19.20 5.77
N THR A 16 -12.80 -18.37 5.79
CA THR A 16 -13.98 -18.57 4.93
C THR A 16 -13.71 -18.29 3.46
N LEU A 17 -12.69 -17.47 3.17
CA LEU A 17 -12.26 -17.15 1.80
C LEU A 17 -11.24 -18.15 1.25
N ARG A 18 -10.60 -18.95 2.11
CA ARG A 18 -9.66 -19.98 1.68
C ARG A 18 -10.35 -21.01 0.80
N VAL A 19 -9.68 -21.43 -0.27
CA VAL A 19 -10.23 -22.36 -1.26
C VAL A 19 -10.04 -23.80 -0.75
N PRO A 20 -11.11 -24.56 -0.45
CA PRO A 20 -10.98 -25.91 0.10
C PRO A 20 -10.27 -26.86 -0.86
N GLY A 21 -9.31 -27.65 -0.35
CA GLY A 21 -8.55 -28.63 -1.13
C GLY A 21 -7.46 -28.04 -2.04
N ALA A 22 -7.36 -26.72 -2.15
CA ALA A 22 -6.29 -26.04 -2.87
C ALA A 22 -5.01 -25.94 -2.03
N PRO A 23 -3.85 -25.65 -2.65
CA PRO A 23 -2.62 -25.30 -1.92
C PRO A 23 -2.84 -24.19 -0.88
N TYR A 24 -2.05 -24.18 0.19
CA TYR A 24 -2.07 -23.08 1.14
C TYR A 24 -1.77 -21.76 0.44
N GLY A 25 -2.48 -20.69 0.82
CA GLY A 25 -2.36 -19.39 0.16
C GLY A 25 -3.36 -19.13 -0.96
N CYS A 26 -4.18 -20.12 -1.36
CA CYS A 26 -5.26 -19.91 -2.31
C CYS A 26 -6.50 -19.30 -1.63
N TYR A 27 -6.85 -18.07 -1.99
CA TYR A 27 -7.99 -17.33 -1.44
C TYR A 27 -8.91 -16.85 -2.56
N ARG A 28 -10.21 -16.78 -2.24
CA ARG A 28 -11.21 -16.08 -3.05
C ARG A 28 -11.16 -14.59 -2.73
N TYR A 29 -11.37 -13.75 -3.74
CA TYR A 29 -11.37 -12.29 -3.57
C TYR A 29 -12.47 -11.79 -2.61
N ARG A 30 -13.64 -12.43 -2.64
CA ARG A 30 -14.80 -12.11 -1.81
C ARG A 30 -15.71 -13.34 -1.63
N PRO A 31 -16.65 -13.33 -0.67
CA PRO A 31 -17.64 -14.39 -0.54
C PRO A 31 -18.43 -14.58 -1.83
N GLY A 32 -18.64 -15.83 -2.23
CA GLY A 32 -19.37 -16.18 -3.44
C GLY A 32 -18.65 -15.88 -4.77
N ALA A 33 -17.38 -15.47 -4.75
CA ALA A 33 -16.60 -15.35 -5.99
C ALA A 33 -16.47 -16.71 -6.70
N THR A 34 -16.71 -16.73 -8.00
CA THR A 34 -16.65 -17.93 -8.85
C THR A 34 -15.24 -18.24 -9.32
N THR A 35 -14.36 -17.23 -9.40
CA THR A 35 -12.95 -17.43 -9.69
C THR A 35 -12.27 -18.01 -8.45
N GLU A 36 -11.87 -19.27 -8.54
CA GLU A 36 -11.26 -19.99 -7.42
C GLU A 36 -9.79 -19.61 -7.18
N GLN A 37 -9.17 -18.85 -8.10
CA GLN A 37 -7.77 -18.45 -8.01
C GLN A 37 -7.63 -16.99 -8.47
N ASP A 38 -7.30 -16.11 -7.53
CA ASP A 38 -7.19 -14.68 -7.78
C ASP A 38 -5.86 -14.15 -7.21
N LEU A 39 -5.04 -13.56 -8.09
CA LEU A 39 -3.74 -13.02 -7.74
C LEU A 39 -3.84 -11.93 -6.64
N TYR A 40 -4.85 -11.07 -6.70
CA TYR A 40 -5.05 -10.04 -5.67
C TYR A 40 -5.43 -10.67 -4.37
N ALA A 41 -6.40 -11.58 -4.36
CA ALA A 41 -6.83 -12.23 -3.13
C ALA A 41 -5.66 -12.89 -2.38
N THR A 42 -4.79 -13.61 -3.10
CA THR A 42 -3.65 -14.27 -2.47
C THR A 42 -2.56 -13.29 -1.99
N THR A 43 -2.30 -12.22 -2.73
CA THR A 43 -1.29 -11.21 -2.36
C THR A 43 -1.78 -10.28 -1.26
N ASP A 44 -3.02 -9.77 -1.35
CA ASP A 44 -3.69 -8.97 -0.33
C ASP A 44 -3.68 -9.69 1.02
N VAL A 45 -3.97 -10.99 1.05
CA VAL A 45 -4.00 -11.75 2.31
C VAL A 45 -2.61 -11.92 2.94
N ALA A 46 -1.56 -12.09 2.15
CA ALA A 46 -0.19 -12.14 2.68
C ALA A 46 0.22 -10.79 3.29
N ILE A 47 -0.08 -9.69 2.59
CA ILE A 47 0.21 -8.32 3.06
C ILE A 47 -0.64 -8.01 4.30
N LEU A 48 -1.94 -8.31 4.27
CA LEU A 48 -2.88 -8.08 5.37
C LEU A 48 -2.42 -8.77 6.66
N ARG A 49 -2.04 -10.05 6.61
CA ARG A 49 -1.53 -10.78 7.78
C ARG A 49 -0.27 -10.14 8.34
N THR A 50 0.64 -9.73 7.46
CA THR A 50 1.87 -9.03 7.83
C THR A 50 1.59 -7.65 8.46
N VAL A 51 0.61 -6.93 7.92
CA VAL A 51 0.10 -5.64 8.46
C VAL A 51 -0.45 -5.80 9.87
N MET A 52 -1.14 -6.92 10.15
CA MET A 52 -1.64 -7.27 11.49
C MET A 52 -0.56 -7.80 12.45
N GLY A 53 0.72 -7.69 12.05
CA GLY A 53 1.89 -8.01 12.85
C GLY A 53 2.32 -9.48 12.82
N GLU A 54 1.81 -10.28 11.89
CA GLU A 54 2.26 -11.67 11.73
C GLU A 54 3.61 -11.74 10.99
N ASP A 55 4.55 -12.53 11.52
CA ASP A 55 5.76 -12.93 10.80
C ASP A 55 5.50 -14.25 10.05
N LEU A 56 5.13 -14.13 8.78
CA LEU A 56 4.81 -15.27 7.92
C LEU A 56 5.98 -16.26 7.73
N ARG A 57 7.23 -15.85 8.00
CA ARG A 57 8.37 -16.76 7.89
C ARG A 57 8.44 -17.75 9.06
N THR A 58 7.89 -17.39 10.21
CA THR A 58 7.97 -18.18 11.44
C THR A 58 6.62 -18.78 11.83
N SER A 59 5.50 -18.13 11.49
CA SER A 59 4.17 -18.62 11.81
C SER A 59 3.67 -19.74 10.90
N LEU A 60 4.14 -19.79 9.65
CA LEU A 60 3.78 -20.81 8.66
C LEU A 60 4.75 -21.99 8.70
N THR A 61 4.24 -23.20 8.45
CA THR A 61 5.13 -24.34 8.19
C THR A 61 5.92 -24.13 6.90
N PRO A 62 7.10 -24.78 6.73
CA PRO A 62 7.84 -24.72 5.48
C PRO A 62 6.98 -25.11 4.26
N GLU A 63 6.12 -26.12 4.39
CA GLU A 63 5.24 -26.60 3.32
C GLU A 63 4.17 -25.56 2.96
N GLN A 64 3.49 -24.98 3.96
CA GLN A 64 2.48 -23.95 3.74
C GLN A 64 3.06 -22.72 3.04
N ARG A 65 4.24 -22.29 3.47
CA ARG A 65 4.96 -21.16 2.89
C ARG A 65 5.37 -21.45 1.44
N GLN A 66 5.91 -22.63 1.16
CA GLN A 66 6.27 -23.02 -0.21
C GLN A 66 5.05 -23.15 -1.13
N GLN A 67 3.92 -23.67 -0.63
CA GLN A 67 2.67 -23.73 -1.38
C GLN A 67 2.18 -22.33 -1.75
N TRP A 68 2.22 -21.38 -0.82
CA TRP A 68 1.77 -20.02 -1.07
C TRP A 68 2.67 -19.30 -2.08
N ILE A 69 4.00 -19.39 -1.91
CA ILE A 69 4.98 -18.85 -2.87
C ILE A 69 4.77 -19.48 -4.25
N GLY A 70 4.58 -20.80 -4.31
CA GLY A 70 4.31 -21.52 -5.54
C GLY A 70 3.02 -21.07 -6.22
N HIS A 71 1.96 -20.81 -5.45
CA HIS A 71 0.69 -20.32 -5.97
C HIS A 71 0.84 -18.91 -6.57
N ILE A 72 1.47 -17.97 -5.86
CA ILE A 72 1.75 -16.63 -6.40
C ILE A 72 2.56 -16.74 -7.70
N ASN A 73 3.60 -17.58 -7.72
CA ASN A 73 4.43 -17.79 -8.89
C ASN A 73 3.76 -18.58 -10.04
N SER A 74 2.61 -19.20 -9.81
CA SER A 74 1.84 -19.83 -10.90
C SER A 74 1.19 -18.81 -11.83
N PHE A 75 1.04 -17.55 -11.40
CA PHE A 75 0.56 -16.44 -12.22
C PHE A 75 1.68 -15.78 -13.04
N ALA A 76 2.94 -16.15 -12.83
CA ALA A 76 4.08 -15.51 -13.48
C ALA A 76 4.20 -15.91 -14.96
N ARG A 77 4.38 -14.91 -15.82
CA ARG A 77 4.73 -15.03 -17.24
C ARG A 77 6.24 -14.90 -17.43
N GLU A 78 6.75 -15.38 -18.57
CA GLU A 78 8.21 -15.38 -18.87
C GLU A 78 8.84 -13.98 -18.99
N ASP A 79 8.03 -12.94 -19.11
CA ASP A 79 8.45 -11.53 -19.08
C ASP A 79 8.49 -10.93 -17.66
N GLY A 80 8.23 -11.75 -16.63
CA GLY A 80 8.21 -11.34 -15.23
C GLY A 80 6.91 -10.66 -14.79
N VAL A 81 5.93 -10.53 -15.68
CA VAL A 81 4.60 -10.00 -15.35
C VAL A 81 3.75 -11.10 -14.73
N TYR A 82 2.88 -10.74 -13.79
CA TYR A 82 1.95 -11.68 -13.14
C TYR A 82 0.52 -11.45 -13.65
N GLY A 83 -0.22 -12.49 -14.01
CA GLY A 83 -1.62 -12.38 -14.43
C GLY A 83 -2.26 -13.70 -14.85
N PRO A 84 -3.55 -13.68 -15.25
CA PRO A 84 -4.42 -12.50 -15.39
C PRO A 84 -4.82 -11.90 -14.03
N GLY A 85 -5.29 -10.65 -14.03
CA GLY A 85 -5.78 -9.98 -12.83
C GLY A 85 -6.20 -8.53 -13.09
N GLY A 86 -6.82 -7.89 -12.09
CA GLY A 86 -7.17 -6.47 -12.15
C GLY A 86 -5.94 -5.55 -12.21
N HIS A 87 -6.14 -4.29 -12.62
CA HIS A 87 -5.11 -3.24 -12.72
C HIS A 87 -3.94 -3.51 -13.68
N SER A 88 -3.04 -2.53 -13.79
CA SER A 88 -1.86 -2.57 -14.64
C SER A 88 -0.85 -3.63 -14.21
N ASP A 89 0.04 -4.03 -15.13
CA ASP A 89 1.10 -5.01 -14.86
C ASP A 89 2.05 -4.54 -13.74
N HIS A 90 2.31 -3.23 -13.69
CA HIS A 90 3.14 -2.61 -12.66
C HIS A 90 2.50 -2.76 -11.28
N HIS A 91 1.20 -2.46 -11.14
CA HIS A 91 0.50 -2.62 -9.87
C HIS A 91 0.59 -4.06 -9.34
N ARG A 92 0.34 -5.03 -10.23
CA ARG A 92 0.45 -6.46 -9.90
C ARG A 92 1.86 -6.84 -9.45
N ASN A 93 2.90 -6.28 -10.06
CA ASN A 93 4.28 -6.49 -9.62
C ASN A 93 4.53 -5.97 -8.20
N GLY A 94 4.03 -4.78 -7.86
CA GLY A 94 4.13 -4.26 -6.49
C GLY A 94 3.42 -5.16 -5.46
N MET A 95 2.22 -5.65 -5.77
CA MET A 95 1.49 -6.59 -4.90
C MET A 95 2.23 -7.91 -4.71
N VAL A 96 2.85 -8.42 -5.78
CA VAL A 96 3.65 -9.65 -5.74
C VAL A 96 4.91 -9.47 -4.90
N ILE A 97 5.63 -8.35 -5.06
CA ILE A 97 6.80 -8.03 -4.23
C ILE A 97 6.37 -7.91 -2.76
N GLY A 98 5.27 -7.19 -2.52
CA GLY A 98 4.68 -7.02 -1.20
C GLY A 98 4.28 -8.33 -0.52
N ALA A 99 3.84 -9.33 -1.28
CA ALA A 99 3.49 -10.64 -0.73
C ALA A 99 4.71 -11.56 -0.56
N LEU A 100 5.59 -11.62 -1.57
CA LEU A 100 6.73 -12.54 -1.57
C LEU A 100 7.80 -12.14 -0.55
N GLY A 101 8.02 -10.84 -0.28
CA GLY A 101 8.98 -10.35 0.71
C GLY A 101 8.75 -10.95 2.11
N PRO A 102 7.57 -10.73 2.71
CA PRO A 102 7.19 -11.34 3.99
C PRO A 102 7.19 -12.87 3.96
N LEU A 103 6.80 -13.49 2.84
CA LEU A 103 6.86 -14.96 2.69
C LEU A 103 8.30 -15.49 2.55
N GLY A 104 9.30 -14.63 2.31
CA GLY A 104 10.65 -15.06 1.97
C GLY A 104 10.75 -15.79 0.62
N GLY A 105 9.83 -15.49 -0.29
CA GLY A 105 9.79 -16.01 -1.65
C GLY A 105 10.57 -15.15 -2.63
N ARG A 106 10.71 -15.67 -3.85
CA ARG A 106 11.32 -14.95 -4.99
C ARG A 106 10.40 -15.01 -6.20
N GLN A 107 10.49 -13.99 -7.04
CA GLN A 107 9.84 -13.99 -8.35
C GLN A 107 10.42 -15.11 -9.23
N LYS A 108 9.53 -15.74 -10.01
CA LYS A 108 9.91 -16.85 -10.88
C LYS A 108 10.77 -16.41 -12.07
N PHE A 109 10.51 -15.22 -12.60
CA PHE A 109 11.18 -14.69 -13.79
C PHE A 109 11.61 -13.23 -13.56
N PRO A 110 12.67 -12.74 -14.24
CA PRO A 110 13.07 -11.34 -14.18
C PRO A 110 12.00 -10.39 -14.74
N VAL A 111 11.76 -9.29 -14.03
CA VAL A 111 10.79 -8.25 -14.43
C VAL A 111 11.34 -7.41 -15.58
N ARG A 112 10.80 -7.60 -16.79
CA ARG A 112 11.34 -6.95 -17.99
C ARG A 112 10.94 -5.49 -18.17
N PHE A 113 9.77 -5.07 -17.66
CA PHE A 113 9.27 -3.72 -17.89
C PHE A 113 10.09 -2.63 -17.16
N TYR A 114 10.94 -2.99 -16.19
CA TYR A 114 11.88 -2.02 -15.60
C TYR A 114 12.80 -1.39 -16.67
N ARG A 115 13.08 -2.09 -17.77
CA ARG A 115 13.87 -1.58 -18.91
C ARG A 115 13.27 -0.35 -19.58
N ASP A 116 11.97 -0.09 -19.38
CA ASP A 116 11.32 1.09 -19.93
C ASP A 116 11.77 2.38 -19.22
N PHE A 117 12.41 2.25 -18.04
CA PHE A 117 12.80 3.35 -17.20
C PHE A 117 14.05 3.08 -16.34
N ASP A 118 14.94 2.13 -16.67
CA ASP A 118 16.08 1.74 -15.80
C ASP A 118 17.33 2.63 -15.90
N THR A 119 17.28 3.70 -16.71
CA THR A 119 18.34 4.71 -16.80
C THR A 119 17.82 6.08 -16.35
N PRO A 120 18.69 7.02 -15.92
CA PRO A 120 18.27 8.37 -15.56
C PRO A 120 17.41 9.06 -16.63
N GLU A 121 17.79 8.91 -17.91
CA GLU A 121 17.12 9.53 -19.05
C GLU A 121 15.75 8.89 -19.32
N THR A 122 15.68 7.56 -19.29
CA THR A 122 14.42 6.83 -19.54
C THR A 122 13.44 7.03 -18.39
N ALA A 123 13.92 7.16 -17.15
CA ALA A 123 13.07 7.45 -16.00
C ALA A 123 12.35 8.81 -16.11
N ALA A 124 13.08 9.88 -16.42
CA ALA A 124 12.47 11.19 -16.63
C ALA A 124 11.47 11.19 -17.79
N ALA A 125 11.84 10.57 -18.92
CA ALA A 125 10.95 10.45 -20.07
C ALA A 125 9.69 9.61 -19.78
N TRP A 126 9.79 8.63 -18.89
CA TRP A 126 8.67 7.81 -18.46
C TRP A 126 7.69 8.60 -17.56
N LEU A 127 8.21 9.41 -16.63
CA LEU A 127 7.40 10.28 -15.76
C LEU A 127 6.56 11.30 -16.55
N GLU A 128 7.05 11.77 -17.69
CA GLU A 128 6.29 12.66 -18.59
C GLU A 128 5.11 11.96 -19.30
N LYS A 129 5.09 10.63 -19.38
CA LYS A 129 4.00 9.87 -20.02
C LYS A 129 2.85 9.56 -19.07
N ILE A 130 3.03 9.77 -17.77
CA ILE A 130 1.99 9.55 -16.77
C ILE A 130 0.90 10.60 -16.95
N ASP A 131 -0.36 10.16 -16.97
CA ASP A 131 -1.50 11.06 -16.90
C ASP A 131 -1.65 11.61 -15.47
N TRP A 132 -0.95 12.70 -15.18
CA TRP A 132 -0.97 13.38 -13.88
C TRP A 132 -2.34 14.01 -13.56
N SER A 133 -3.21 14.23 -14.55
CA SER A 133 -4.59 14.67 -14.26
C SER A 133 -5.39 13.55 -13.58
N ARG A 134 -5.06 12.29 -13.88
CA ARG A 134 -5.62 11.07 -13.27
C ARG A 134 -4.57 10.38 -12.39
N GLN A 135 -3.99 11.16 -11.49
CA GLN A 135 -2.82 10.73 -10.71
C GLN A 135 -3.05 9.44 -9.91
N TRP A 136 -4.26 9.20 -9.38
CA TRP A 136 -4.49 8.02 -8.56
C TRP A 136 -4.33 6.71 -9.34
N PRO A 137 -5.06 6.44 -10.44
CA PRO A 137 -4.82 5.24 -11.23
C PRO A 137 -3.45 5.23 -11.92
N ALA A 138 -2.90 6.40 -12.29
CA ALA A 138 -1.63 6.49 -13.00
C ALA A 138 -0.42 6.18 -12.08
N SER A 139 -0.47 6.60 -10.82
CA SER A 139 0.58 6.35 -9.82
C SER A 139 0.72 4.87 -9.41
N HIS A 140 -0.26 4.01 -9.71
CA HIS A 140 -0.06 2.56 -9.60
C HIS A 140 1.11 2.06 -10.47
N LEU A 141 1.35 2.72 -11.61
CA LEU A 141 2.50 2.44 -12.46
C LEU A 141 3.81 2.80 -11.75
N PHE A 142 3.81 3.91 -11.01
CA PHE A 142 4.96 4.38 -10.26
C PHE A 142 5.26 3.47 -9.06
N TRP A 143 4.25 3.15 -8.26
CA TRP A 143 4.38 2.35 -7.05
C TRP A 143 4.95 0.95 -7.34
N GLY A 144 4.28 0.19 -8.20
CA GLY A 144 4.73 -1.16 -8.54
C GLY A 144 5.81 -1.22 -9.62
N GLY A 145 6.25 -0.06 -10.12
CA GLY A 145 7.30 0.10 -11.13
C GLY A 145 8.54 0.77 -10.56
N MET A 146 8.55 2.10 -10.60
CA MET A 146 9.68 2.93 -10.18
C MET A 146 10.05 2.75 -8.71
N HIS A 147 9.10 2.69 -7.80
CA HIS A 147 9.42 2.51 -6.38
C HIS A 147 10.02 1.12 -6.11
N CYS A 148 9.44 0.05 -6.66
CA CYS A 148 10.08 -1.28 -6.61
C CYS A 148 11.48 -1.28 -7.25
N HIS A 149 11.63 -0.70 -8.44
CA HIS A 149 12.94 -0.60 -9.08
C HIS A 149 13.94 0.17 -8.22
N SER A 150 13.54 1.23 -7.53
CA SER A 150 14.43 2.02 -6.66
C SER A 150 15.11 1.21 -5.55
N LEU A 151 14.53 0.05 -5.18
CA LEU A 151 14.99 -0.90 -4.16
C LEU A 151 15.49 -2.22 -4.77
N SER A 152 15.58 -2.31 -6.11
CA SER A 152 16.23 -3.41 -6.83
C SER A 152 17.75 -3.30 -6.73
N ARG A 153 18.46 -4.44 -6.78
CA ARG A 153 19.93 -4.45 -6.89
C ARG A 153 20.46 -3.81 -8.17
N HIS A 154 19.59 -3.63 -9.17
CA HIS A 154 19.93 -3.05 -10.47
C HIS A 154 19.81 -1.52 -10.49
N CYS A 155 19.24 -0.90 -9.45
CA CYS A 155 19.06 0.55 -9.41
C CYS A 155 20.32 1.30 -9.00
N THR A 156 20.72 2.25 -9.84
CA THR A 156 21.90 3.09 -9.60
C THR A 156 21.56 4.33 -8.75
N ALA A 157 22.57 4.91 -8.09
CA ALA A 157 22.40 6.17 -7.37
C ALA A 157 22.02 7.34 -8.30
N ALA A 158 22.58 7.37 -9.51
CA ALA A 158 22.27 8.37 -10.52
C ALA A 158 20.79 8.31 -10.95
N TRP A 159 20.24 7.10 -11.10
CA TRP A 159 18.83 6.90 -11.38
C TRP A 159 17.94 7.48 -10.27
N ARG A 160 18.25 7.17 -9.00
CA ARG A 160 17.46 7.66 -7.86
C ARG A 160 17.46 9.19 -7.81
N GLU A 161 18.63 9.80 -7.98
CA GLU A 161 18.71 11.27 -7.98
C GLU A 161 17.93 11.89 -9.15
N ALA A 162 17.96 11.29 -10.34
CA ALA A 162 17.17 11.76 -11.47
C ALA A 162 15.66 11.72 -11.20
N VAL A 163 15.16 10.63 -10.61
CA VAL A 163 13.74 10.51 -10.23
C VAL A 163 13.36 11.50 -9.14
N PHE A 164 14.15 11.63 -8.07
CA PHE A 164 13.87 12.61 -7.03
C PHE A 164 13.93 14.05 -7.53
N CYS A 165 14.92 14.39 -8.36
CA CYS A 165 15.02 15.72 -8.97
C CYS A 165 13.78 16.03 -9.83
N TRP A 166 13.31 15.06 -10.63
CA TRP A 166 12.09 15.22 -11.41
C TRP A 166 10.88 15.44 -10.50
N LEU A 167 10.69 14.61 -9.47
CA LEU A 167 9.57 14.71 -8.54
C LEU A 167 9.60 16.04 -7.78
N ASP A 168 10.74 16.44 -7.23
CA ASP A 168 10.89 17.68 -6.46
C ASP A 168 10.60 18.92 -7.33
N THR A 169 11.07 18.91 -8.58
CA THR A 169 10.86 20.02 -9.54
C THR A 169 9.38 20.17 -9.93
N HIS A 170 8.66 19.06 -10.03
CA HIS A 170 7.28 19.03 -10.49
C HIS A 170 6.24 19.08 -9.38
N LEU A 171 6.67 19.18 -8.12
CA LEU A 171 5.77 19.33 -6.98
C LEU A 171 5.21 20.76 -6.94
N ASP A 172 3.92 20.90 -6.71
CA ASP A 172 3.26 22.20 -6.55
C ASP A 172 3.49 22.73 -5.13
N PRO A 173 4.13 23.91 -4.95
CA PRO A 173 4.39 24.48 -3.63
C PRO A 173 3.14 25.04 -2.93
N GLN A 174 2.02 25.18 -3.64
CA GLN A 174 0.76 25.66 -3.05
C GLN A 174 -0.05 24.52 -2.45
N THR A 175 -0.05 23.35 -3.08
CA THR A 175 -0.89 22.21 -2.68
C THR A 175 -0.09 21.04 -2.11
N GLY A 176 1.19 20.93 -2.44
CA GLY A 176 2.02 19.76 -2.15
C GLY A 176 1.76 18.58 -3.09
N TRP A 177 1.00 18.76 -4.18
CA TRP A 177 0.63 17.71 -5.15
C TRP A 177 1.49 17.73 -6.41
N TRP A 178 1.57 16.58 -7.07
CA TRP A 178 2.10 16.48 -8.43
C TRP A 178 0.95 16.45 -9.42
N ARG A 179 1.01 17.03 -10.60
CA ARG A 179 2.11 17.80 -11.18
C ARG A 179 1.76 19.27 -11.15
N ARG A 180 2.69 20.12 -10.74
CA ARG A 180 2.53 21.59 -10.78
C ARG A 180 2.01 22.03 -12.16
N GLY A 181 0.94 22.81 -12.15
CA GLY A 181 0.31 23.34 -13.37
C GLY A 181 -0.54 22.32 -14.14
N VAL A 182 -0.86 21.17 -13.55
CA VAL A 182 -1.82 20.20 -14.11
C VAL A 182 -3.04 20.13 -13.19
N ASP A 183 -4.21 20.43 -13.74
CA ASP A 183 -5.47 20.26 -13.03
C ASP A 183 -5.82 18.77 -12.91
N HIS A 184 -6.31 18.39 -11.72
CA HIS A 184 -6.76 17.03 -11.45
C HIS A 184 -8.19 16.81 -11.93
N ALA A 185 -8.46 15.61 -12.44
CA ALA A 185 -9.78 15.22 -12.93
C ALA A 185 -10.87 15.25 -11.84
N ASP A 186 -10.48 15.00 -10.59
CA ASP A 186 -11.31 15.16 -9.41
C ASP A 186 -10.43 15.42 -8.17
N ARG A 187 -11.09 15.75 -7.05
CA ARG A 187 -10.45 16.10 -5.78
C ARG A 187 -9.69 14.95 -5.11
N ASP A 188 -9.98 13.70 -5.46
CA ASP A 188 -9.42 12.52 -4.79
C ASP A 188 -8.14 12.03 -5.48
N GLN A 189 -7.96 12.36 -6.77
CA GLN A 189 -6.76 12.04 -7.55
C GLN A 189 -5.43 12.33 -6.85
N PRO A 190 -5.17 13.54 -6.31
CA PRO A 190 -3.87 13.85 -5.72
C PRO A 190 -3.56 13.07 -4.45
N LEU A 191 -4.57 12.78 -3.64
CA LEU A 191 -4.38 12.06 -2.38
C LEU A 191 -3.99 10.59 -2.65
N GLY A 192 -4.79 9.88 -3.44
CA GLY A 192 -4.46 8.52 -3.82
C GLY A 192 -3.18 8.44 -4.65
N GLY A 193 -2.93 9.46 -5.48
CA GLY A 193 -1.68 9.63 -6.21
C GLY A 193 -0.45 9.80 -5.33
N GLY A 194 -0.56 10.65 -4.31
CA GLY A 194 0.50 10.94 -3.36
C GLY A 194 0.87 9.74 -2.50
N ALA A 195 -0.10 9.00 -1.99
CA ALA A 195 0.13 7.82 -1.15
C ALA A 195 0.94 6.72 -1.85
N HIS A 196 0.88 6.63 -3.18
CA HIS A 196 1.70 5.72 -3.98
C HIS A 196 3.15 6.20 -4.21
N ILE A 197 3.40 7.51 -4.08
CA ILE A 197 4.70 8.13 -4.38
C ILE A 197 5.47 8.42 -3.09
N TRP A 198 4.83 8.98 -2.07
CA TRP A 198 5.40 9.29 -0.75
C TRP A 198 6.30 8.18 -0.15
N PRO A 199 5.95 6.88 -0.24
CA PRO A 199 6.79 5.82 0.32
C PRO A 199 8.23 5.80 -0.24
N ILE A 200 8.45 6.18 -1.50
CA ILE A 200 9.82 6.22 -2.06
C ILE A 200 10.69 7.24 -1.31
N TYR A 201 10.12 8.37 -0.89
CA TYR A 201 10.84 9.35 -0.09
C TYR A 201 11.12 8.81 1.31
N GLN A 202 10.11 8.20 1.96
CA GLN A 202 10.25 7.61 3.28
C GLN A 202 11.35 6.53 3.31
N HIS A 203 11.31 5.58 2.37
CA HIS A 203 12.23 4.45 2.34
C HIS A 203 13.67 4.81 1.99
N HIS A 204 13.86 5.85 1.18
CA HIS A 204 15.21 6.35 0.86
C HIS A 204 15.69 7.44 1.81
N GLY A 205 14.91 7.80 2.85
CA GLY A 205 15.25 8.88 3.77
C GLY A 205 15.41 10.25 3.06
N ARG A 206 14.77 10.43 1.91
CA ARG A 206 14.80 11.69 1.16
C ARG A 206 13.84 12.67 1.82
N ARG A 207 14.33 13.87 2.10
CA ARG A 207 13.48 14.97 2.60
C ARG A 207 12.37 15.26 1.59
N PHE A 208 11.13 15.30 2.06
CA PHE A 208 10.00 15.76 1.26
C PHE A 208 9.91 17.31 1.27
N PRO A 209 9.68 18.00 0.13
CA PRO A 209 9.80 19.47 0.08
C PRO A 209 8.72 20.27 0.82
N TYR A 210 7.44 19.88 0.73
CA TYR A 210 6.31 20.68 1.23
C TYR A 210 5.35 19.89 2.13
N PRO A 211 5.82 19.28 3.23
CA PRO A 211 4.97 18.48 4.11
C PRO A 211 3.78 19.25 4.69
N GLU A 212 3.96 20.54 5.04
CA GLU A 212 2.89 21.39 5.56
C GLU A 212 1.73 21.57 4.57
N ARG A 213 2.05 21.67 3.27
CA ARG A 213 1.04 21.86 2.22
C ARG A 213 0.25 20.59 1.94
N VAL A 214 0.91 19.44 2.03
CA VAL A 214 0.24 18.15 1.99
C VAL A 214 -0.73 18.03 3.18
N ILE A 215 -0.29 18.38 4.40
CA ILE A 215 -1.17 18.36 5.59
C ILE A 215 -2.40 19.24 5.36
N ASP A 216 -2.23 20.49 4.92
CA ASP A 216 -3.34 21.39 4.63
C ASP A 216 -4.33 20.79 3.63
N SER A 217 -3.82 20.24 2.54
CA SER A 217 -4.62 19.65 1.47
C SER A 217 -5.38 18.41 1.93
N ILE A 218 -4.76 17.51 2.71
CA ILE A 218 -5.45 16.32 3.26
C ILE A 218 -6.54 16.74 4.25
N LEU A 219 -6.25 17.67 5.15
CA LEU A 219 -7.24 18.15 6.13
C LEU A 219 -8.44 18.79 5.46
N ALA A 220 -8.24 19.58 4.40
CA ALA A 220 -9.31 20.19 3.62
C ALA A 220 -10.23 19.15 2.93
N MET A 221 -9.73 17.94 2.70
CA MET A 221 -10.50 16.87 2.08
C MET A 221 -11.37 16.08 3.07
N GLN A 222 -11.15 16.19 4.38
CA GLN A 222 -11.90 15.37 5.33
C GLN A 222 -13.40 15.72 5.31
N ARG A 223 -14.24 14.69 5.26
CA ARG A 223 -15.70 14.81 5.32
C ARG A 223 -16.14 14.95 6.78
N ARG A 224 -17.36 15.46 6.97
CA ARG A 224 -17.94 15.70 8.31
C ARG A 224 -18.05 14.45 9.19
N ASP A 225 -18.13 13.27 8.58
CA ASP A 225 -18.23 11.99 9.29
C ASP A 225 -16.86 11.41 9.72
N GLY A 226 -15.76 12.11 9.40
CA GLY A 226 -14.39 11.69 9.69
C GLY A 226 -13.73 10.86 8.59
N SER A 227 -14.43 10.54 7.50
CA SER A 227 -13.83 9.84 6.35
C SER A 227 -13.23 10.82 5.34
N TRP A 228 -12.37 10.34 4.46
CA TRP A 228 -12.00 11.00 3.21
C TRP A 228 -12.86 10.50 2.07
N LEU A 229 -13.27 9.23 2.11
CA LEU A 229 -14.27 8.67 1.21
C LEU A 229 -15.33 7.83 1.93
N ARG A 230 -14.91 6.77 2.63
CA ARG A 230 -15.75 5.90 3.48
C ARG A 230 -14.87 4.89 4.22
N PHE A 231 -15.27 4.50 5.42
CA PHE A 231 -14.53 3.54 6.24
C PHE A 231 -14.20 2.23 5.47
N GLY A 232 -12.93 1.83 5.53
CA GLY A 232 -12.38 0.65 4.85
C GLY A 232 -12.02 0.88 3.38
N HIS A 233 -11.99 2.14 2.91
CA HIS A 233 -11.50 2.48 1.57
C HIS A 233 -10.05 2.95 1.59
N TYR A 234 -9.29 2.68 0.52
CA TYR A 234 -7.89 3.11 0.39
C TYR A 234 -7.68 4.61 0.61
N LEU A 235 -8.52 5.48 0.04
CA LEU A 235 -8.42 6.92 0.30
C LEU A 235 -8.42 7.34 1.80
N ASP A 236 -9.08 6.59 2.68
CA ASP A 236 -9.01 6.84 4.12
C ASP A 236 -7.64 6.43 4.70
N LEU A 237 -7.10 5.28 4.25
CA LEU A 237 -5.75 4.82 4.58
C LEU A 237 -4.68 5.79 4.02
N ASP A 238 -4.81 6.23 2.77
CA ASP A 238 -3.94 7.19 2.09
C ASP A 238 -3.84 8.50 2.88
N ALA A 239 -4.98 9.01 3.37
CA ALA A 239 -5.03 10.20 4.20
C ALA A 239 -4.36 10.00 5.56
N LEU A 240 -4.66 8.91 6.27
CA LEU A 240 -4.02 8.62 7.56
C LEU A 240 -2.50 8.51 7.42
N TYR A 241 -2.04 7.83 6.37
CA TYR A 241 -0.61 7.67 6.09
C TYR A 241 0.03 9.02 5.78
N GLY A 242 -0.57 9.81 4.91
CA GLY A 242 -0.11 11.15 4.58
C GLY A 242 -0.03 12.05 5.82
N LEU A 243 -1.06 12.07 6.66
CA LEU A 243 -1.05 12.85 7.91
C LEU A 243 0.01 12.37 8.89
N ALA A 244 0.17 11.05 9.06
CA ALA A 244 1.17 10.47 9.95
C ALA A 244 2.59 10.82 9.50
N TRP A 245 2.91 10.55 8.24
CA TRP A 245 4.26 10.73 7.72
C TRP A 245 4.60 12.22 7.54
N MET A 246 3.73 13.02 6.93
CA MET A 246 4.00 14.46 6.77
C MET A 246 4.05 15.17 8.12
N GLY A 247 3.20 14.77 9.08
CA GLY A 247 3.26 15.27 10.46
C GLY A 247 4.59 14.97 11.14
N SER A 248 5.22 13.83 10.83
CA SER A 248 6.57 13.50 11.32
C SER A 248 7.67 14.39 10.71
N LEU A 249 7.45 14.91 9.49
CA LEU A 249 8.39 15.79 8.79
C LEU A 249 8.21 17.26 9.16
N ALA A 250 7.02 17.66 9.59
CA ALA A 250 6.68 19.02 10.02
C ALA A 250 6.12 19.03 11.46
N PRO A 251 6.93 18.64 12.47
CA PRO A 251 6.46 18.54 13.84
C PRO A 251 5.92 19.88 14.34
N GLY A 252 4.70 19.85 14.87
CA GLY A 252 4.01 21.03 15.42
C GLY A 252 3.16 21.80 14.41
N TYR A 253 3.30 21.58 13.10
CA TYR A 253 2.44 22.21 12.11
C TYR A 253 1.03 21.63 12.17
N ARG A 254 0.04 22.45 12.53
CA ARG A 254 -1.39 22.07 12.66
C ARG A 254 -1.62 20.78 13.45
N SER A 255 -0.77 20.49 14.44
CA SER A 255 -0.81 19.22 15.17
C SER A 255 -2.15 18.96 15.88
N SER A 256 -2.82 20.02 16.37
CA SER A 256 -4.18 19.94 16.91
C SER A 256 -5.20 19.48 15.88
N ASP A 257 -5.11 20.02 14.67
CA ASP A 257 -6.08 19.75 13.60
C ASP A 257 -5.85 18.37 13.02
N VAL A 258 -4.59 17.94 12.91
CA VAL A 258 -4.23 16.55 12.57
C VAL A 258 -4.76 15.60 13.62
N ALA A 259 -4.53 15.87 14.91
CA ALA A 259 -5.03 15.02 15.99
C ALA A 259 -6.57 14.93 15.97
N GLU A 260 -7.26 16.03 15.71
CA GLU A 260 -8.72 16.06 15.59
C GLU A 260 -9.21 15.26 14.38
N ALA A 261 -8.57 15.41 13.22
CA ALA A 261 -8.93 14.65 12.03
C ALA A 261 -8.75 13.14 12.24
N VAL A 262 -7.64 12.72 12.86
CA VAL A 262 -7.40 11.32 13.21
C VAL A 262 -8.42 10.84 14.25
N ARG A 263 -8.78 11.68 15.24
CA ARG A 263 -9.81 11.36 16.24
C ARG A 263 -11.17 11.11 15.60
N LEU A 264 -11.60 11.97 14.67
CA LEU A 264 -12.86 11.82 13.94
C LEU A 264 -12.88 10.54 13.11
N HIS A 265 -11.78 10.22 12.42
CA HIS A 265 -11.66 8.95 11.69
C HIS A 265 -11.66 7.74 12.63
N GLY A 266 -11.01 7.85 13.79
CA GLY A 266 -11.05 6.84 14.84
C GLY A 266 -12.47 6.59 15.37
N ASP A 267 -13.26 7.66 15.59
CA ASP A 267 -14.67 7.54 15.99
C ASP A 267 -15.50 6.81 14.93
N LEU A 268 -15.27 7.12 13.65
CA LEU A 268 -15.86 6.41 12.51
C LEU A 268 -15.49 4.92 12.52
N ALA A 269 -14.21 4.59 12.72
CA ALA A 269 -13.74 3.20 12.78
C ALA A 269 -14.40 2.41 13.92
N LEU A 270 -14.49 3.00 15.12
CA LEU A 270 -15.18 2.38 16.27
C LEU A 270 -16.66 2.09 15.99
N ARG A 271 -17.33 3.01 15.29
CA ARG A 271 -18.76 2.91 14.99
C ARG A 271 -19.05 1.92 13.86
N ASP A 272 -18.27 1.94 12.79
CA ASP A 272 -18.62 1.29 11.53
C ASP A 272 -17.93 -0.08 11.32
N HIS A 273 -16.93 -0.44 12.13
CA HIS A 273 -16.18 -1.70 12.00
C HIS A 273 -17.07 -2.95 11.93
N ALA A 274 -18.04 -3.08 12.85
CA ALA A 274 -18.92 -4.26 12.87
C ALA A 274 -19.80 -4.33 11.60
N ALA A 275 -20.31 -3.19 11.13
CA ALA A 275 -21.10 -3.10 9.91
C ALA A 275 -20.25 -3.41 8.66
N PHE A 276 -18.99 -2.94 8.64
CA PHE A 276 -18.05 -3.25 7.58
C PHE A 276 -17.82 -4.75 7.44
N MET A 277 -17.49 -5.45 8.54
CA MET A 277 -17.27 -6.90 8.53
C MET A 277 -18.53 -7.68 8.14
N LYS A 278 -19.72 -7.24 8.60
CA LYS A 278 -21.00 -7.88 8.26
C LYS A 278 -21.32 -7.83 6.76
N ARG A 279 -20.82 -6.83 6.02
CA ARG A 279 -21.04 -6.72 4.56
C ARG A 279 -20.27 -7.74 3.74
N GLY A 280 -19.34 -8.48 4.34
CA GLY A 280 -18.47 -9.42 3.61
C GLY A 280 -17.52 -8.67 2.67
N PRO A 281 -16.59 -7.85 3.22
CA PRO A 281 -15.65 -7.07 2.42
C PRO A 281 -14.76 -7.99 1.58
N ASP A 282 -14.34 -7.51 0.42
CA ASP A 282 -13.28 -8.18 -0.33
C ASP A 282 -11.92 -8.05 0.37
N THR A 283 -11.00 -8.93 -0.02
CA THR A 283 -9.62 -8.97 0.53
C THR A 283 -8.88 -7.64 0.40
N HIS A 284 -9.11 -6.89 -0.69
CA HIS A 284 -8.49 -5.60 -0.93
C HIS A 284 -9.00 -4.52 0.03
N SER A 285 -10.32 -4.45 0.25
CA SER A 285 -10.93 -3.54 1.22
C SER A 285 -10.54 -3.90 2.65
N LEU A 286 -10.35 -5.19 2.96
CA LEU A 286 -9.84 -5.63 4.25
C LEU A 286 -8.41 -5.17 4.50
N LEU A 287 -7.55 -5.22 3.49
CA LEU A 287 -6.19 -4.71 3.56
C LEU A 287 -6.18 -3.21 3.86
N ALA A 288 -7.00 -2.42 3.16
CA ALA A 288 -7.15 -0.99 3.45
C ALA A 288 -7.61 -0.73 4.89
N MET A 289 -8.62 -1.47 5.36
CA MET A 289 -9.13 -1.36 6.72
C MET A 289 -8.05 -1.69 7.77
N ALA A 290 -7.32 -2.79 7.59
CA ALA A 290 -6.29 -3.20 8.54
C ALA A 290 -5.12 -2.22 8.59
N GLY A 291 -4.66 -1.71 7.44
CA GLY A 291 -3.64 -0.66 7.39
C GLY A 291 -4.10 0.62 8.10
N GLY A 292 -5.37 1.02 7.89
CA GLY A 292 -5.96 2.17 8.57
C GLY A 292 -6.01 2.00 10.09
N LEU A 293 -6.40 0.80 10.57
CA LEU A 293 -6.37 0.48 12.00
C LEU A 293 -4.93 0.44 12.55
N GLY A 294 -3.96 -0.02 11.77
CA GLY A 294 -2.55 0.00 12.13
C GLY A 294 -2.01 1.42 12.32
N LEU A 295 -2.39 2.35 11.44
CA LEU A 295 -2.06 3.77 11.60
C LEU A 295 -2.78 4.39 12.80
N LEU A 296 -4.04 4.05 13.03
CA LEU A 296 -4.77 4.50 14.23
C LEU A 296 -4.14 3.96 15.52
N GLN A 297 -3.58 2.75 15.52
CA GLN A 297 -2.81 2.21 16.65
C GLN A 297 -1.58 3.09 16.95
N GLN A 298 -0.89 3.53 15.91
CA GLN A 298 0.32 4.35 16.04
C GLN A 298 0.00 5.79 16.47
N LEU A 299 -1.07 6.38 15.93
CA LEU A 299 -1.46 7.77 16.18
C LEU A 299 -2.29 7.93 17.46
N MET A 300 -3.01 6.89 17.87
CA MET A 300 -3.93 6.91 19.02
C MET A 300 -3.84 5.62 19.86
N PRO A 301 -2.65 5.26 20.40
CA PRO A 301 -2.42 3.98 21.08
C PRO A 301 -3.30 3.75 22.31
N GLY A 302 -3.79 4.81 22.97
CA GLY A 302 -4.72 4.70 24.09
C GLY A 302 -6.16 4.32 23.69
N ARG A 303 -6.51 4.45 22.40
CA ARG A 303 -7.84 4.12 21.86
C ARG A 303 -7.83 2.93 20.93
N PHE A 304 -6.71 2.67 20.27
CA PHE A 304 -6.48 1.50 19.41
C PHE A 304 -5.23 0.82 19.93
N TYR A 305 -5.39 -0.37 20.50
CA TYR A 305 -4.32 -1.12 21.16
C TYR A 305 -4.45 -2.59 20.79
N ASP A 306 -3.40 -3.37 20.93
CA ASP A 306 -3.47 -4.83 20.80
C ASP A 306 -3.03 -5.44 22.14
N ASP A 307 -3.93 -6.14 22.84
CA ASP A 307 -3.66 -6.68 24.18
C ASP A 307 -2.52 -7.71 24.21
N SER A 308 -2.15 -8.29 23.06
CA SER A 308 -0.98 -9.17 22.93
C SER A 308 0.34 -8.42 22.76
N GLY A 309 0.31 -7.08 22.68
CA GLY A 309 1.49 -6.23 22.48
C GLY A 309 1.97 -6.16 21.03
N VAL A 310 1.22 -6.71 20.08
CA VAL A 310 1.59 -6.70 18.67
C VAL A 310 1.37 -5.31 18.07
N ARG A 311 2.40 -4.80 17.40
CA ARG A 311 2.32 -3.55 16.64
C ARG A 311 1.87 -3.86 15.22
N TRP A 312 0.73 -3.30 14.85
CA TRP A 312 0.24 -3.29 13.49
C TRP A 312 0.95 -2.18 12.70
N THR A 313 1.00 -2.35 11.39
CA THR A 313 1.65 -1.43 10.45
C THR A 313 0.70 -1.07 9.31
N ASP A 314 1.21 -0.60 8.19
CA ASP A 314 0.48 -0.28 6.97
C ASP A 314 1.29 -0.68 5.72
N ILE A 315 0.63 -0.71 4.55
CA ILE A 315 1.25 -1.13 3.29
C ILE A 315 2.28 -0.12 2.75
N PHE A 316 2.26 1.12 3.22
CA PHE A 316 3.13 2.18 2.72
C PHE A 316 4.44 2.27 3.49
N SER A 317 4.38 2.23 4.82
CA SER A 317 5.54 2.43 5.70
C SER A 317 6.41 1.18 5.90
N ASP A 318 5.84 -0.02 5.73
CA ASP A 318 6.56 -1.26 6.03
C ASP A 318 7.48 -1.67 4.88
N ILE A 319 8.77 -1.46 5.09
CA ILE A 319 9.82 -1.77 4.12
C ILE A 319 9.85 -3.25 3.70
N ARG A 320 9.28 -4.17 4.50
CA ARG A 320 9.19 -5.60 4.13
C ARG A 320 8.38 -5.81 2.86
N PHE A 321 7.47 -4.89 2.53
CA PHE A 321 6.69 -4.95 1.28
C PHE A 321 7.43 -4.42 0.06
N TYR A 322 8.64 -3.87 0.24
CA TYR A 322 9.42 -3.23 -0.82
C TYR A 322 10.83 -3.81 -0.95
N ASP A 323 11.11 -4.95 -0.32
CA ASP A 323 12.39 -5.68 -0.35
C ASP A 323 12.65 -6.34 -1.72
N THR A 324 12.68 -5.50 -2.76
CA THR A 324 12.74 -5.91 -4.17
C THR A 324 14.04 -6.65 -4.45
N ALA A 325 15.17 -6.20 -3.89
CA ALA A 325 16.45 -6.88 -4.03
C ALA A 325 16.44 -8.35 -3.56
N SER A 326 15.70 -8.66 -2.48
CA SER A 326 15.60 -10.03 -1.96
C SER A 326 14.57 -10.88 -2.71
N VAL A 327 13.55 -10.24 -3.27
CA VAL A 327 12.44 -10.91 -3.97
C VAL A 327 12.74 -11.15 -5.45
N GLU A 328 13.46 -10.26 -6.12
CA GLU A 328 13.68 -10.38 -7.56
C GLU A 328 14.44 -11.68 -7.91
N CYS A 329 14.11 -12.24 -9.08
CA CYS A 329 14.75 -13.46 -9.59
C CYS A 329 16.27 -13.28 -9.65
N GLY A 330 17.05 -14.31 -9.29
CA GLY A 330 18.52 -14.26 -9.21
C GLY A 330 19.22 -14.12 -10.55
#